data_AF-A0A2R6ATR5-F1
#
_entry.id   AF-A0A2R6ATR5-F1
#
_cell.length_a   1.000
_cell.length_b   1.000
_cell.length_c   1.000
_cell.angle_alpha   90.00
_cell.angle_beta   90.00
_cell.angle_gamma   90.00
#
_symmetry.space_group_name_H-M   'P 1'
#
loop_
_entity.id
_entity.type
_entity.pdbx_description
1 polymer ?
#
loop_
_entity_poly.entity_id
_entity_poly.type
_entity_poly.pdbx_seq_one_letter_code
_entity_poly.pdbx_strand_id
1 'polypeptide(L)'
;MSEVTQKIMSVLPKEVPFYRSPVTVQILLLRQTHDYAVFRTEETRELNIAVTPASISDPTQVTRVVFLASKQKAPESREFAATIKYYFNATSADLSTLNVNWDLINDKKSNGVQPKFFDDLRNSILECELKDRLCRACPRCSLFGAVVTENKGIWK
;
A
#
# COMPACT_ATOMS: atom_id res chain seq x y z
N MET A 1 -4.01 -25.59 -6.58
CA MET A 1 -3.37 -24.30 -6.92
C MET A 1 -2.77 -24.43 -8.31
N SER A 2 -2.81 -23.38 -9.13
CA SER A 2 -2.19 -23.42 -10.46
C SER A 2 -0.65 -23.39 -10.35
N GLU A 3 0.03 -23.87 -11.39
CA GLU A 3 1.51 -23.84 -11.50
C GLU A 3 2.06 -22.41 -11.34
N VAL A 4 1.36 -21.42 -11.90
CA VAL A 4 1.69 -20.00 -11.76
C VAL A 4 1.63 -19.55 -10.31
N THR A 5 0.57 -19.92 -9.58
CA THR A 5 0.45 -19.58 -8.15
C THR A 5 1.58 -20.20 -7.34
N GLN A 6 1.95 -21.46 -7.62
CA GLN A 6 3.07 -22.12 -6.93
C GLN A 6 4.40 -21.41 -7.19
N LYS A 7 4.65 -20.98 -8.44
CA LYS A 7 5.86 -20.24 -8.81
C LYS A 7 5.93 -18.85 -8.19
N ILE A 8 4.79 -18.18 -8.01
CA ILE A 8 4.73 -16.90 -7.27
C ILE A 8 4.97 -17.15 -5.78
N MET A 9 4.33 -18.17 -5.20
CA MET A 9 4.50 -18.49 -3.78
C MET A 9 5.94 -18.87 -3.42
N SER A 10 6.69 -19.49 -4.33
CA SER A 10 8.10 -19.85 -4.07
C SER A 10 9.02 -18.64 -3.98
N VAL A 11 8.65 -17.49 -4.54
CA VAL A 11 9.44 -16.25 -4.50
C VAL A 11 8.97 -15.25 -3.45
N LEU A 12 7.78 -15.45 -2.87
CA LEU A 12 7.27 -14.60 -1.80
C LEU A 12 7.92 -14.97 -0.46
N PRO A 13 8.38 -13.98 0.32
CA PRO A 13 8.94 -14.25 1.63
C PRO A 13 7.84 -14.70 2.59
N LYS A 14 8.17 -15.65 3.49
CA LYS A 14 7.23 -16.17 4.50
C LYS A 14 6.87 -15.12 5.56
N GLU A 15 7.78 -14.19 5.80
CA GLU A 15 7.66 -13.10 6.76
C GLU A 15 8.08 -11.79 6.09
N VAL A 16 7.58 -10.66 6.58
CA VAL A 16 7.94 -9.34 6.02
C VAL A 16 9.43 -9.08 6.30
N PRO A 17 10.29 -9.02 5.27
CA PRO A 17 11.72 -8.91 5.50
C PRO A 17 12.08 -7.50 5.94
N PHE A 18 12.89 -7.37 6.99
CA PHE A 18 13.39 -6.07 7.44
C PHE A 18 14.38 -5.45 6.45
N TYR A 19 15.20 -6.29 5.82
CA TYR A 19 16.16 -5.90 4.79
C TYR A 19 15.61 -6.19 3.40
N ARG A 20 16.07 -5.42 2.40
CA ARG A 20 15.66 -5.66 1.01
C ARG A 20 16.20 -7.00 0.53
N SER A 21 15.32 -7.83 -0.02
CA SER A 21 15.69 -9.03 -0.77
C SER A 21 16.05 -8.65 -2.21
N PRO A 22 17.01 -9.33 -2.87
CA PRO A 22 17.31 -9.12 -4.29
C PRO A 22 16.23 -9.68 -5.23
N VAL A 23 15.22 -10.39 -4.70
CA VAL A 23 14.14 -10.98 -5.50
C VAL A 23 13.07 -9.92 -5.80
N THR A 24 12.76 -9.71 -7.08
CA THR A 24 11.73 -8.77 -7.54
C THR A 24 10.62 -9.52 -8.30
N VAL A 25 9.38 -9.30 -7.91
CA VAL A 25 8.20 -9.74 -8.68
C VAL A 25 7.73 -8.57 -9.52
N GLN A 26 7.81 -8.69 -10.85
CA GLN A 26 7.32 -7.68 -11.78
C GLN A 26 5.92 -8.03 -12.24
N ILE A 27 4.99 -7.09 -12.10
CA ILE A 27 3.60 -7.25 -12.51
C ILE A 27 3.35 -6.31 -13.68
N LEU A 28 3.04 -6.88 -14.84
CA LEU A 28 2.58 -6.13 -15.99
C LEU A 28 1.05 -6.05 -15.96
N LEU A 29 0.51 -4.83 -15.94
CA LEU A 29 -0.92 -4.56 -15.95
C LEU A 29 -1.28 -3.71 -17.17
N LEU A 30 -2.33 -4.13 -17.87
CA LEU A 30 -2.96 -3.32 -18.90
C LEU A 30 -4.13 -2.55 -18.26
N ARG A 31 -4.22 -1.26 -18.57
CA ARG A 31 -5.32 -0.40 -18.13
C ARG A 31 -6.00 0.19 -19.34
N GLN A 32 -7.32 0.13 -19.34
CA GLN A 32 -8.16 0.74 -20.36
C GLN A 32 -8.99 1.85 -19.72
N THR A 33 -8.94 3.04 -20.31
CA THR A 33 -9.86 4.12 -19.96
C THR A 33 -11.18 3.86 -20.68
N HIS A 34 -12.28 3.77 -19.94
CA HIS A 34 -13.61 3.56 -20.53
C HIS A 34 -14.14 4.82 -21.22
N ASP A 35 -13.97 5.98 -20.56
CA ASP A 35 -14.39 7.27 -21.08
C ASP A 35 -13.16 8.17 -21.30
N TYR A 36 -12.95 9.14 -20.42
CA TYR A 36 -11.85 10.09 -20.48
C TYR A 36 -10.99 10.03 -19.21
N ALA A 37 -9.66 10.13 -19.39
CA ALA A 37 -8.71 10.25 -18.29
C ALA A 37 -8.18 11.68 -18.26
N VAL A 38 -8.41 12.37 -17.13
CA VAL A 38 -7.98 13.77 -16.97
C VAL A 38 -6.66 13.81 -16.20
N PHE A 39 -5.59 14.13 -16.91
CA PHE A 39 -4.26 14.26 -16.32
C PHE A 39 -3.93 15.73 -16.04
N ARG A 40 -3.89 16.10 -14.76
CA ARG A 40 -3.48 17.44 -14.33
C ARG A 40 -1.97 17.47 -14.09
N THR A 41 -1.34 18.62 -14.32
CA THR A 41 0.03 18.86 -13.85
C THR A 41 -0.04 19.08 -12.34
N GLU A 42 0.80 18.36 -11.58
CA GLU A 42 0.95 18.63 -10.15
C GLU A 42 1.73 19.94 -9.96
N GLU A 43 1.88 20.38 -8.70
CA GLU A 43 2.60 21.59 -8.33
C GLU A 43 4.04 21.65 -8.89
N THR A 44 4.67 20.50 -9.10
CA THR A 44 6.00 20.33 -9.71
C THR A 44 6.05 20.53 -11.23
N ARG A 45 4.93 20.88 -11.88
CA ARG A 45 4.78 21.07 -13.34
C ARG A 45 5.20 19.86 -14.19
N GLU A 46 5.18 18.67 -13.61
CA GLU A 46 5.48 17.44 -14.33
C GLU A 46 4.52 17.24 -15.51
N LEU A 47 5.10 17.15 -16.71
CA LEU A 47 4.37 16.90 -17.94
C LEU A 47 3.88 15.45 -17.96
N ASN A 48 2.58 15.25 -18.24
CA ASN A 48 1.99 13.91 -18.40
C ASN A 48 2.27 13.31 -19.79
N ILE A 49 3.43 13.65 -20.36
CA ILE A 49 3.85 13.20 -21.68
C ILE A 49 5.28 12.66 -21.62
N ALA A 50 5.54 11.63 -22.41
CA ALA A 50 6.89 11.15 -22.69
C ALA A 50 7.09 11.05 -24.20
N VAL A 51 8.31 11.32 -24.64
CA VAL A 51 8.72 11.11 -26.03
C VAL A 51 9.31 9.71 -26.12
N THR A 52 8.70 8.88 -26.95
CA THR A 52 9.11 7.49 -27.18
C THR A 52 9.22 7.24 -28.68
N PRO A 53 10.05 6.29 -29.14
CA PRO A 53 10.00 5.87 -30.54
C PRO A 53 8.60 5.31 -30.88
N ALA A 54 8.21 5.44 -32.14
CA ALA A 54 6.93 4.94 -32.63
C ALA A 54 6.80 3.42 -32.42
N SER A 55 7.89 2.69 -32.67
CA SER A 55 8.00 1.25 -32.42
C SER A 55 9.46 0.85 -32.17
N ILE A 56 9.70 -0.45 -31.93
CA ILE A 56 11.07 -1.01 -31.85
C ILE A 56 11.79 -0.89 -33.21
N SER A 57 11.04 -0.96 -34.33
CA SER A 57 11.58 -0.91 -35.69
C SER A 57 11.60 0.50 -36.29
N ASP A 58 10.82 1.43 -35.76
CA ASP A 58 10.71 2.81 -36.23
C ASP A 58 11.13 3.80 -35.11
N PRO A 59 12.34 4.40 -35.23
CA PRO A 59 12.87 5.31 -34.23
C PRO A 59 12.21 6.71 -34.25
N THR A 60 11.24 6.96 -35.13
CA THR A 60 10.52 8.24 -35.21
C THR A 60 9.94 8.60 -33.85
N GLN A 61 10.27 9.80 -33.35
CA GLN A 61 9.84 10.24 -32.03
C GLN A 61 8.35 10.60 -32.03
N VAL A 62 7.59 9.99 -31.12
CA VAL A 62 6.17 10.26 -30.91
C VAL A 62 5.95 10.66 -29.45
N THR A 63 5.22 11.75 -29.24
CA THR A 63 4.78 12.16 -27.91
C THR A 63 3.58 11.32 -27.48
N ARG A 64 3.70 10.62 -26.36
CA ARG A 64 2.63 9.80 -25.77
C ARG A 64 2.24 10.32 -24.40
N VAL A 65 0.96 10.21 -24.07
CA VAL A 65 0.48 10.47 -22.72
C VAL A 65 0.96 9.36 -21.79
N VAL A 66 1.50 9.73 -20.63
CA VAL A 66 2.04 8.78 -19.65
C VAL A 66 1.41 8.94 -18.29
N PHE A 67 1.23 7.80 -17.63
CA PHE A 67 0.76 7.73 -16.26
C PHE A 67 1.96 7.63 -15.33
N LEU A 68 2.40 8.75 -14.77
CA LEU A 68 3.57 8.81 -13.89
C LEU A 68 3.39 7.92 -12.65
N ALA A 69 4.47 7.31 -12.17
CA ALA A 69 4.42 6.35 -11.07
C ALA A 69 3.82 6.95 -9.78
N SER A 70 4.10 8.21 -9.48
CA SER A 70 3.50 8.95 -8.36
C SER A 70 1.98 9.02 -8.47
N LYS A 71 1.48 9.25 -9.69
CA LYS A 71 0.05 9.30 -10.00
C LYS A 71 -0.58 7.92 -9.97
N GLN A 72 0.16 6.83 -10.24
CA GLN A 72 -0.34 5.44 -10.12
C GLN A 72 -0.52 5.05 -8.66
N LYS A 73 0.48 5.36 -7.83
CA LYS A 73 0.51 5.00 -6.41
C LYS A 73 -0.66 5.59 -5.63
N ALA A 74 -1.07 6.82 -5.95
CA ALA A 74 -2.14 7.52 -5.22
C ALA A 74 -3.53 6.84 -5.30
N PRO A 75 -4.14 6.59 -6.47
CA PRO A 75 -5.41 5.89 -6.59
C PRO A 75 -5.31 4.44 -6.07
N GLU A 76 -4.23 3.71 -6.35
CA GLU A 76 -4.05 2.35 -5.82
C GLU A 76 -4.03 2.32 -4.29
N SER A 77 -3.31 3.24 -3.67
CA SER A 77 -3.26 3.38 -2.22
C SER A 77 -4.64 3.73 -1.62
N ARG A 78 -5.44 4.54 -2.32
CA ARG A 78 -6.82 4.89 -1.92
C ARG A 78 -7.76 3.70 -2.01
N GLU A 79 -7.78 3.00 -3.14
CA GLU A 79 -8.62 1.81 -3.34
C GLU A 79 -8.23 0.70 -2.36
N PHE A 80 -6.93 0.52 -2.13
CA PHE A 80 -6.44 -0.44 -1.15
C PHE A 80 -6.86 -0.05 0.27
N ALA A 81 -6.79 1.24 0.64
CA ALA A 81 -7.28 1.71 1.93
C ALA A 81 -8.80 1.46 2.10
N ALA A 82 -9.60 1.75 1.08
CA ALA A 82 -11.05 1.50 1.10
C ALA A 82 -11.36 0.00 1.25
N THR A 83 -10.65 -0.86 0.51
CA THR A 83 -10.79 -2.31 0.57
C THR A 83 -10.45 -2.85 1.96
N ILE A 84 -9.36 -2.37 2.57
CA ILE A 84 -8.98 -2.75 3.93
C ILE A 84 -10.05 -2.30 4.93
N LYS A 85 -10.52 -1.06 4.88
CA LYS A 85 -11.59 -0.58 5.78
C LYS A 85 -12.87 -1.41 5.64
N TYR A 86 -13.27 -1.71 4.40
CA TYR A 86 -14.42 -2.57 4.14
C TYR A 86 -14.23 -3.96 4.73
N TYR A 87 -13.08 -4.60 4.50
CA TYR A 87 -12.77 -5.92 5.07
C TYR A 87 -12.88 -5.89 6.59
N PHE A 88 -12.19 -4.97 7.26
CA PHE A 88 -12.22 -4.89 8.72
C PHE A 88 -13.63 -4.65 9.25
N ASN A 89 -14.42 -3.76 8.63
CA ASN A 89 -15.81 -3.53 9.00
C ASN A 89 -16.70 -4.76 8.81
N ALA A 90 -16.56 -5.47 7.68
CA ALA A 90 -17.44 -6.55 7.31
C ALA A 90 -17.18 -7.87 8.06
N THR A 91 -15.93 -8.20 8.36
CA THR A 91 -15.58 -9.55 8.88
C THR A 91 -15.41 -9.64 10.39
N SER A 92 -15.67 -8.59 11.18
CA SER A 92 -15.33 -8.57 12.63
C SER A 92 -13.95 -9.20 12.89
N ALA A 93 -13.00 -8.93 11.97
CA ALA A 93 -11.78 -9.72 11.84
C ALA A 93 -11.11 -9.89 13.21
N ASP A 94 -10.92 -11.14 13.62
CA ASP A 94 -10.28 -11.45 14.88
C ASP A 94 -8.77 -11.20 14.78
N LEU A 95 -8.38 -10.05 15.32
CA LEU A 95 -6.99 -9.61 15.32
C LEU A 95 -6.15 -10.30 16.40
N SER A 96 -6.76 -11.08 17.29
CA SER A 96 -6.03 -11.82 18.33
C SER A 96 -5.07 -12.86 17.77
N THR A 97 -5.28 -13.27 16.52
CA THR A 97 -4.42 -14.20 15.78
C THR A 97 -3.16 -13.55 15.21
N LEU A 98 -3.06 -12.22 15.23
CA LEU A 98 -1.87 -11.51 14.75
C LEU A 98 -0.69 -11.72 15.71
N ASN A 99 0.47 -12.01 15.14
CA ASN A 99 1.71 -12.07 15.89
C ASN A 99 2.22 -10.63 16.14
N VAL A 100 1.93 -10.09 17.32
CA VAL A 100 2.25 -8.71 17.69
C VAL A 100 3.52 -8.68 18.55
N ASN A 101 4.50 -7.86 18.14
CA ASN A 101 5.64 -7.57 18.99
C ASN A 101 5.24 -6.53 20.06
N TRP A 102 4.95 -7.01 21.26
CA TRP A 102 4.49 -6.21 22.39
C TRP A 102 5.50 -5.18 22.91
N ASP A 103 6.78 -5.30 22.56
CA ASP A 103 7.82 -4.35 22.99
C ASP A 103 7.72 -2.99 22.30
N LEU A 104 7.10 -2.93 21.10
CA LEU A 104 6.98 -1.73 20.27
C LEU A 104 5.74 -0.87 20.61
N ILE A 105 4.92 -1.30 21.56
CA ILE A 105 3.63 -0.68 21.89
C ILE A 105 3.78 0.29 23.08
N ASN A 106 3.09 1.44 23.01
CA ASN A 106 3.06 2.47 24.06
C ASN A 106 2.64 1.92 25.42
N ASP A 107 1.65 1.04 25.41
CA ASP A 107 1.00 0.53 26.61
C ASP A 107 1.65 -0.76 27.13
N LYS A 108 2.90 -0.66 27.61
CA LYS A 108 3.44 -1.68 28.53
C LYS A 108 2.80 -1.49 29.91
N LYS A 109 1.52 -1.79 30.06
CA LYS A 109 0.91 -1.98 31.38
C LYS A 109 0.91 -3.45 31.73
N SER A 110 1.56 -3.74 32.85
CA SER A 110 1.76 -5.04 33.48
C SER A 110 0.55 -5.96 33.41
N ASN A 111 0.81 -7.22 33.05
CA ASN A 111 0.03 -8.42 33.37
C ASN A 111 -1.39 -8.51 32.80
N GLY A 112 -1.52 -9.27 31.70
CA GLY A 112 -2.79 -9.76 31.18
C GLY A 112 -3.05 -9.26 29.77
N VAL A 113 -3.32 -10.19 28.86
CA VAL A 113 -3.73 -9.92 27.48
C VAL A 113 -4.90 -8.93 27.51
N GLN A 114 -4.70 -7.73 26.95
CA GLN A 114 -5.72 -6.69 26.94
C GLN A 114 -6.55 -6.80 25.65
N PRO A 115 -7.79 -7.35 25.67
CA PRO A 115 -8.68 -7.33 24.51
C PRO A 115 -8.86 -5.91 23.92
N LYS A 116 -8.76 -4.89 24.79
CA LYS A 116 -8.81 -3.48 24.43
C LYS A 116 -7.75 -3.04 23.40
N PHE A 117 -6.56 -3.66 23.40
CA PHE A 117 -5.53 -3.33 22.42
C PHE A 117 -5.98 -3.66 20.99
N PHE A 118 -6.62 -4.81 20.79
CA PHE A 118 -7.08 -5.22 19.46
C PHE A 118 -8.25 -4.37 18.99
N ASP A 119 -9.11 -3.93 19.91
CA ASP A 119 -10.17 -2.95 19.61
C ASP A 119 -9.58 -1.57 19.24
N ASP A 120 -8.59 -1.09 19.99
CA ASP A 120 -7.90 0.18 19.71
C ASP A 120 -7.12 0.13 18.39
N LEU A 121 -6.47 -1.00 18.09
CA LEU A 121 -5.79 -1.26 16.81
C LEU A 121 -6.81 -1.24 15.66
N ARG A 122 -7.95 -1.92 15.83
CA ARG A 122 -9.02 -1.95 14.83
C ARG A 122 -9.54 -0.54 14.56
N ASN A 123 -9.84 0.23 15.61
CA ASN A 123 -10.29 1.61 15.48
C ASN A 123 -9.23 2.47 14.78
N SER A 124 -7.95 2.33 15.15
CA SER A 124 -6.85 3.04 14.49
C SER A 124 -6.74 2.71 12.99
N ILE A 125 -6.97 1.46 12.58
CA ILE A 125 -7.00 1.05 11.17
C ILE A 125 -8.19 1.67 10.43
N LEU A 126 -9.38 1.68 11.04
CA LEU A 126 -10.60 2.23 10.45
C LEU A 126 -10.51 3.76 10.27
N GLU A 127 -9.88 4.43 11.23
CA GLU A 127 -9.61 5.86 11.18
C GLU A 127 -8.39 6.24 10.32
N CYS A 128 -7.67 5.25 9.75
CA CYS A 128 -6.48 5.52 8.96
C CYS A 128 -6.80 6.29 7.66
N GLU A 129 -6.11 7.39 7.43
CA GLU A 129 -6.30 8.29 6.28
C GLU A 129 -5.00 8.53 5.51
N LEU A 130 -5.10 8.93 4.25
CA LEU A 130 -3.92 8.97 3.36
C LEU A 130 -2.89 10.04 3.73
N LYS A 131 -3.31 11.14 4.37
CA LYS A 131 -2.42 12.26 4.70
C LYS A 131 -2.45 12.62 6.19
N ASP A 132 -3.64 12.69 6.78
CA ASP A 132 -3.78 13.32 8.11
C ASP A 132 -3.59 12.34 9.28
N ARG A 133 -4.10 11.11 9.15
CA ARG A 133 -4.07 10.10 10.24
C ARG A 133 -3.51 8.76 9.76
N LEU A 134 -2.19 8.64 9.63
CA LEU A 134 -1.54 7.39 9.24
C LEU A 134 -1.37 6.47 10.46
N CYS A 135 -2.08 5.34 10.52
CA CYS A 135 -2.03 4.43 11.68
C CYS A 135 -0.73 3.62 11.80
N ARG A 136 0.05 3.51 10.72
CA ARG A 136 1.33 2.75 10.63
C ARG A 136 1.23 1.24 10.91
N ALA A 137 0.04 0.74 11.23
CA ALA A 137 -0.21 -0.67 11.53
C ALA A 137 -0.95 -1.41 10.41
N CYS A 138 -1.74 -0.71 9.60
CA CYS A 138 -2.50 -1.35 8.53
C CYS A 138 -1.59 -1.79 7.36
N PRO A 139 -1.99 -2.83 6.60
CA PRO A 139 -1.25 -3.28 5.43
C PRO A 139 -0.96 -2.16 4.41
N ARG A 140 -1.84 -1.15 4.33
CA ARG A 140 -1.63 0.00 3.44
C ARG A 140 -0.40 0.80 3.83
N CYS A 141 -0.24 1.11 5.12
CA CYS A 141 0.91 1.87 5.62
C CYS A 141 2.20 1.07 5.45
N SER A 142 2.17 -0.25 5.63
CA SER A 142 3.34 -1.11 5.43
C SER A 142 3.76 -1.20 3.96
N LEU A 143 2.80 -1.34 3.03
CA LEU A 143 3.10 -1.51 1.60
C LEU A 143 3.39 -0.19 0.88
N PHE A 144 2.61 0.85 1.14
CA PHE A 144 2.74 2.15 0.45
C PHE A 144 3.63 3.15 1.21
N GLY A 145 4.02 2.82 2.44
CA GLY A 145 4.77 3.68 3.34
C GLY A 145 3.88 4.61 4.17
N ALA A 146 4.39 5.01 5.32
CA ALA A 146 3.80 6.01 6.20
C ALA A 146 4.92 6.83 6.85
N VAL A 147 4.66 8.11 7.10
CA VAL A 147 5.58 9.02 7.80
C VAL A 147 5.18 9.13 9.27
N VAL A 148 6.17 9.28 10.15
CA VAL A 148 5.95 9.54 11.56
C VAL A 148 5.72 11.03 11.74
N THR A 149 4.58 11.39 12.32
CA THR A 149 4.29 12.76 12.78
C THR A 149 4.37 12.79 14.31
N GLU A 150 4.30 13.97 14.92
CA GLU A 150 4.24 14.12 16.37
C GLU A 150 3.07 13.32 17.00
N ASN A 151 2.01 13.09 16.23
CA ASN A 151 0.94 12.19 16.62
C ASN A 151 1.35 10.73 16.39
N LYS A 152 1.88 10.11 17.44
CA LYS A 152 2.39 8.74 17.40
C LYS A 152 1.28 7.66 17.37
N GLY A 153 0.00 8.01 17.41
CA GLY A 153 -1.08 7.00 17.36
C GLY A 153 -0.86 5.87 18.39
N ILE A 154 -0.91 4.61 17.93
CA ILE A 154 -0.75 3.41 18.78
C ILE A 154 0.70 3.01 19.11
N TRP A 155 1.70 3.60 18.43
CA TRP A 155 3.12 3.19 18.53
C TRP A 155 3.96 4.15 19.36
N LYS A 156 5.00 3.65 20.05
CA LYS A 156 5.98 4.45 20.82
C LYS A 156 6.74 5.50 20.03
#